data_AF-A0A7J6FH13-F1
#
_entry.id   AF-A0A7J6FH13-F1
#
_cell.length_a   1.000
_cell.length_b   1.000
_cell.length_c   1.000
_cell.angle_alpha   90.00
_cell.angle_beta   90.00
_cell.angle_gamma   90.00
#
_symmetry.space_group_name_H-M   'P 1'
#
loop_
_entity.id
_entity.type
_entity.pdbx_description
1 polymer ?
#
loop_
_entity_poly.entity_id
_entity_poly.type
_entity_poly.pdbx_seq_one_letter_code
_entity_poly.pdbx_strand_id
1 'polypeptide(L)'
;MRAYYTSPKGEKLLVFDYMSKGNLGTFLHARDPETPIDFPTRMKIAQGANKCKTAASNVIATAGALGYRAPKLSKLKKANTKTDVYSLGVIMLELLTGKTPGEAMNGLDLPQWVASIVKEEWTNEVFDLELMRAAPSIGDELLNTLKLALHCVDPSPSARPEVQ
;
A
#
# COMPACT_ATOMS: atom_id res chain seq x y z
N MET A 1 4.39 -6.25 19.34
CA MET A 1 3.94 -7.47 20.06
C MET A 1 4.29 -7.28 21.52
N ARG A 2 3.30 -7.26 22.42
CA ARG A 2 3.52 -7.00 23.86
C ARG A 2 3.74 -8.30 24.63
N ALA A 3 2.97 -9.34 24.31
CA ALA A 3 3.11 -10.66 24.93
C ALA A 3 2.53 -11.76 24.02
N TYR A 4 2.88 -13.00 24.32
CA TYR A 4 2.19 -14.19 23.83
C TYR A 4 1.86 -15.10 25.00
N TYR A 5 0.77 -15.86 24.86
CA TYR A 5 0.35 -16.86 25.83
C TYR A 5 -0.02 -18.14 25.10
N THR A 6 0.41 -19.28 25.64
CA THR A 6 0.00 -20.60 25.16
C THR A 6 -0.70 -21.31 26.31
N SER A 7 -1.98 -21.67 26.12
CA SER A 7 -2.75 -22.39 27.13
C SER A 7 -2.29 -23.86 27.21
N PRO A 8 -2.47 -24.53 28.35
CA PRO A 8 -2.21 -25.97 28.47
C PRO A 8 -3.05 -26.83 27.52
N LYS A 9 -4.17 -26.29 27.02
CA LYS A 9 -5.04 -26.92 26.01
C LYS A 9 -4.55 -26.70 24.57
N GLY A 10 -3.43 -25.99 24.38
CA GLY A 10 -2.82 -25.73 23.09
C GLY A 10 -3.30 -24.46 22.38
N GLU A 11 -4.12 -23.62 23.03
CA GLU A 11 -4.59 -22.36 22.45
C GLU A 11 -3.48 -21.32 22.49
N LYS A 12 -3.38 -20.49 21.45
CA LYS A 12 -2.34 -19.44 21.35
C LYS A 12 -3.01 -18.08 21.29
N LEU A 13 -2.65 -17.21 22.23
CA LEU A 13 -3.10 -15.83 22.30
C LEU A 13 -1.93 -14.88 22.08
N LEU A 14 -2.18 -13.79 21.36
CA LEU A 14 -1.21 -12.73 21.12
C LEU A 14 -1.76 -11.41 21.66
N VAL A 15 -0.95 -10.69 22.42
CA VAL A 15 -1.31 -9.39 22.99
C VAL A 15 -0.58 -8.30 22.22
N PHE A 16 -1.35 -7.38 21.65
CA PHE A 16 -0.86 -6.23 20.88
C PHE A 16 -1.48 -4.93 21.39
N ASP A 17 -0.89 -3.81 20.99
CA ASP A 17 -1.47 -2.50 21.17
C ASP A 17 -2.84 -2.42 20.50
N TYR A 18 -3.82 -1.84 21.20
CA TYR A 18 -5.12 -1.56 20.61
C TYR A 18 -5.02 -0.34 19.69
N MET A 19 -5.40 -0.52 18.42
CA MET A 19 -5.42 0.54 17.42
C MET A 19 -6.81 1.17 17.38
N SER A 20 -7.04 2.24 18.16
CA SER A 20 -8.36 2.87 18.31
C SER A 20 -8.94 3.45 17.02
N LYS A 21 -8.10 3.75 16.03
CA LYS A 21 -8.50 4.24 14.70
C LYS A 21 -8.70 3.13 13.67
N GLY A 22 -8.71 1.87 14.09
CA GLY A 22 -8.82 0.72 13.19
C GLY A 22 -7.55 0.47 12.38
N ASN A 23 -7.70 -0.20 11.24
CA ASN A 23 -6.61 -0.49 10.31
C ASN A 23 -6.47 0.60 9.24
N LEU A 24 -5.40 0.54 8.44
CA LEU A 24 -5.12 1.53 7.39
C LEU A 24 -6.28 1.66 6.38
N GLY A 25 -6.88 0.55 5.96
CA GLY A 25 -8.02 0.58 5.04
C GLY A 25 -9.24 1.29 5.64
N THR A 26 -9.58 1.02 6.90
CA THR A 26 -10.64 1.77 7.61
C THR A 26 -10.28 3.26 7.73
N PHE A 27 -9.02 3.56 8.03
CA PHE A 27 -8.55 4.93 8.17
C PHE A 27 -8.57 5.70 6.85
N LEU A 28 -8.35 5.06 5.71
CA LEU A 28 -8.36 5.71 4.40
C LEU A 28 -9.77 5.77 3.79
N HIS A 29 -10.55 4.69 3.89
CA HIS A 29 -11.76 4.49 3.07
C HIS A 29 -13.08 4.58 3.85
N ALA A 30 -13.08 4.39 5.17
CA ALA A 30 -14.29 4.41 5.99
C ALA A 30 -14.54 5.77 6.66
N ARG A 31 -14.04 6.86 6.06
CA ARG A 31 -14.10 8.21 6.63
C ARG A 31 -15.26 9.03 6.09
N ASP A 32 -15.70 9.96 6.93
CA ASP A 32 -16.58 11.05 6.52
C ASP A 32 -15.84 12.00 5.54
N PRO A 33 -16.49 12.46 4.46
CA PRO A 33 -15.92 13.44 3.52
C PRO A 33 -15.34 14.71 4.18
N GLU A 34 -15.81 15.07 5.38
CA GLU A 34 -15.38 16.25 6.13
C GLU A 34 -14.02 16.10 6.84
N THR A 35 -13.42 14.90 6.88
CA THR A 35 -12.11 14.68 7.54
C THR A 35 -11.03 14.17 6.57
N PRO A 36 -10.64 14.98 5.55
CA PRO A 36 -9.60 14.60 4.61
C PRO A 36 -8.23 14.39 5.28
N ILE A 37 -7.40 13.54 4.69
CA ILE A 37 -6.02 13.30 5.14
C ILE A 37 -5.08 14.08 4.24
N ASP A 38 -4.40 15.06 4.82
CA ASP A 38 -3.40 15.87 4.15
C ASP A 38 -2.17 15.06 3.72
N PHE A 39 -1.48 15.55 2.70
CA PHE A 39 -0.30 14.90 2.13
C PHE A 39 0.79 14.57 3.18
N PRO A 40 1.15 15.47 4.13
CA PRO A 40 2.13 15.16 5.17
C PRO A 40 1.74 13.95 6.04
N THR A 41 0.45 13.79 6.38
CA THR A 41 0.00 12.64 7.16
C THR A 41 0.06 11.36 6.33
N ARG A 42 -0.32 11.40 5.04
CA ARG A 42 -0.20 10.25 4.13
C ARG A 42 1.25 9.79 4.00
N MET A 43 2.19 10.73 3.84
CA MET A 43 3.62 10.40 3.74
C MET A 43 4.20 9.84 5.04
N LYS A 44 3.79 10.36 6.20
CA LYS A 44 4.18 9.80 7.52
C LYS A 44 3.73 8.35 7.69
N ILE A 45 2.55 7.99 7.18
CA ILE A 45 2.05 6.62 7.18
C ILE A 45 2.94 5.73 6.29
N ALA A 46 3.24 6.18 5.06
CA ALA A 46 4.13 5.45 4.15
C ALA A 46 5.52 5.22 4.77
N GLN A 47 6.10 6.24 5.40
CA GLN A 47 7.40 6.14 6.09
C GLN A 47 7.35 5.18 7.29
N GLY A 48 6.23 5.13 8.02
CA GLY A 48 6.03 4.17 9.11
C GLY A 48 6.02 2.71 8.63
N ALA A 49 5.43 2.45 7.46
CA ALA A 49 5.35 1.11 6.87
C ALA A 49 6.73 0.53 6.51
N ASN A 50 7.70 1.38 6.12
CA ASN A 50 9.07 0.97 5.77
C ASN A 50 9.83 0.28 6.92
N LYS A 51 9.39 0.45 8.17
CA LYS A 51 10.04 -0.15 9.35
C LYS A 51 9.55 -1.56 9.68
N CYS A 52 8.50 -2.05 9.00
CA CYS A 52 7.91 -3.35 9.31
C CYS A 52 8.73 -4.49 8.68
N LYS A 53 9.31 -5.37 9.50
CA LYS A 53 10.07 -6.53 9.01
C LYS A 53 9.14 -7.71 8.73
N THR A 54 9.19 -8.20 7.49
CA THR A 54 8.70 -9.47 6.90
C THR A 54 7.39 -10.06 7.45
N ALA A 55 6.41 -10.23 6.57
CA ALA A 55 5.08 -10.75 6.87
C ALA A 55 5.03 -12.30 7.07
N ALA A 56 4.22 -12.76 8.02
CA ALA A 56 3.92 -14.19 8.22
C ALA A 56 3.04 -14.76 7.08
N SER A 57 3.04 -16.08 6.83
CA SER A 57 2.35 -16.68 5.67
C SER A 57 0.83 -16.43 5.61
N ASN A 58 0.15 -16.32 6.76
CA ASN A 58 -1.25 -15.93 6.83
C ASN A 58 -1.46 -14.46 6.39
N VAL A 59 -0.53 -13.57 6.75
CA VAL A 59 -0.52 -12.17 6.31
C VAL A 59 -0.35 -12.08 4.79
N ILE A 60 0.45 -12.97 4.17
CA ILE A 60 0.62 -13.03 2.70
C ILE A 60 -0.69 -13.42 2.00
N ALA A 61 -1.48 -14.33 2.59
CA ALA A 61 -2.77 -14.73 2.02
C ALA A 61 -3.79 -13.60 2.11
N THR A 62 -3.89 -12.93 3.27
CA THR A 62 -4.76 -11.76 3.46
C THR A 62 -4.34 -10.60 2.55
N ALA A 63 -3.04 -10.30 2.44
CA ALA A 63 -2.54 -9.26 1.54
C ALA A 63 -2.89 -9.54 0.06
N GLY A 64 -2.92 -10.82 -0.34
CA GLY A 64 -3.39 -11.25 -1.64
C GLY A 64 -4.88 -10.98 -1.89
N ALA A 65 -5.73 -11.29 -0.90
CA ALA A 65 -7.17 -11.03 -1.00
C ALA A 65 -7.49 -9.52 -1.07
N LEU A 66 -6.61 -8.68 -0.54
CA LEU A 66 -6.78 -7.23 -0.47
C LEU A 66 -6.08 -6.45 -1.61
N GLY A 67 -5.46 -7.13 -2.58
CA GLY A 67 -4.84 -6.49 -3.76
C GLY A 67 -3.38 -6.04 -3.59
N TYR A 68 -2.75 -6.29 -2.44
CA TYR A 68 -1.36 -5.87 -2.18
C TYR A 68 -0.29 -6.84 -2.72
N ARG A 69 -0.68 -7.95 -3.33
CA ARG A 69 0.24 -9.04 -3.70
C ARG A 69 0.84 -8.87 -5.09
N ALA A 70 2.15 -9.10 -5.18
CA ALA A 70 2.87 -9.08 -6.45
C ALA A 70 2.34 -10.12 -7.47
N PRO A 71 2.17 -9.75 -8.75
CA PRO A 71 1.82 -10.67 -9.81
C PRO A 71 2.99 -11.64 -10.01
N LYS A 72 2.68 -12.93 -10.22
CA LYS A 72 3.63 -14.07 -10.31
C LYS A 72 4.14 -14.69 -9.00
N LEU A 73 3.41 -14.53 -7.88
CA LEU A 73 3.64 -15.35 -6.68
C LEU A 73 3.15 -16.82 -6.83
N SER A 74 3.21 -17.38 -8.05
CA SER A 74 2.77 -18.74 -8.39
C SER A 74 3.88 -19.80 -8.28
N LYS A 75 5.16 -19.40 -8.17
CA LYS A 75 6.30 -20.35 -8.06
C LYS A 75 7.10 -20.28 -6.76
N LEU A 76 6.95 -19.22 -5.95
CA LEU A 76 7.70 -19.04 -4.70
C LEU A 76 6.71 -18.80 -3.54
N LYS A 77 6.48 -19.84 -2.72
CA LYS A 77 5.69 -19.75 -1.47
C LYS A 77 6.38 -18.94 -0.35
N LYS A 78 7.37 -18.10 -0.66
CA LYS A 78 8.10 -17.29 0.31
C LYS A 78 8.08 -15.82 -0.07
N ALA A 79 7.62 -14.98 0.85
CA ALA A 79 7.88 -13.55 0.81
C ALA A 79 9.39 -13.30 0.77
N ASN A 80 9.78 -12.25 0.05
CA ASN A 80 11.13 -11.75 -0.01
C ASN A 80 11.10 -10.21 -0.09
N THR A 81 12.27 -9.57 -0.01
CA THR A 81 12.37 -8.11 -0.05
C THR A 81 11.68 -7.51 -1.28
N LYS A 82 11.74 -8.17 -2.44
CA LYS A 82 11.09 -7.67 -3.67
C LYS A 82 9.57 -7.78 -3.64
N THR A 83 8.99 -8.74 -2.92
CA THR A 83 7.52 -8.80 -2.70
C THR A 83 7.06 -7.76 -1.69
N ASP A 84 7.90 -7.45 -0.70
CA ASP A 84 7.61 -6.39 0.26
C ASP A 84 7.66 -5.02 -0.42
N VAL A 85 8.66 -4.78 -1.28
CA VAL A 85 8.75 -3.57 -2.13
C VAL A 85 7.50 -3.40 -3.00
N TYR A 86 6.99 -4.48 -3.60
CA TYR A 86 5.75 -4.41 -4.38
C TYR A 86 4.56 -3.99 -3.51
N SER A 87 4.39 -4.64 -2.36
CA SER A 87 3.27 -4.36 -1.45
C SER A 87 3.31 -2.91 -0.95
N LEU A 88 4.52 -2.40 -0.68
CA LEU A 88 4.74 -0.99 -0.35
C LEU A 88 4.39 -0.05 -1.51
N GLY A 89 4.76 -0.41 -2.74
CA GLY A 89 4.36 0.33 -3.93
C GLY A 89 2.85 0.44 -4.08
N VAL A 90 2.11 -0.65 -3.82
CA VAL A 90 0.65 -0.64 -3.82
C VAL A 90 0.09 0.30 -2.74
N ILE A 91 0.66 0.31 -1.54
CA ILE A 91 0.28 1.24 -0.47
C ILE A 91 0.55 2.70 -0.88
N MET A 92 1.68 2.96 -1.54
CA MET A 92 1.96 4.31 -2.07
C MET A 92 0.91 4.73 -3.11
N LEU A 93 0.53 3.83 -4.02
CA LEU A 93 -0.53 4.10 -4.99
C LEU A 93 -1.89 4.32 -4.33
N GLU A 94 -2.25 3.53 -3.32
CA GLU A 94 -3.48 3.72 -2.53
C GLU A 94 -3.51 5.11 -1.88
N LEU A 95 -2.39 5.53 -1.27
CA LEU A 95 -2.27 6.84 -0.63
C LEU A 95 -2.33 7.99 -1.64
N LEU A 96 -1.73 7.84 -2.82
CA LEU A 96 -1.72 8.87 -3.86
C LEU A 96 -3.07 8.99 -4.58
N THR A 97 -3.77 7.88 -4.77
CA THR A 97 -4.99 7.82 -5.60
C THR A 97 -6.28 7.86 -4.79
N GLY A 98 -6.21 7.57 -3.49
CA GLY A 98 -7.37 7.39 -2.62
C GLY A 98 -8.18 6.12 -2.93
N LYS A 99 -7.67 5.22 -3.77
CA LYS A 99 -8.41 4.04 -4.28
C LYS A 99 -8.03 2.77 -3.53
N THR A 100 -9.02 1.95 -3.23
CA THR A 100 -8.82 0.65 -2.59
C THR A 100 -8.14 -0.33 -3.55
N PRO A 101 -6.98 -0.91 -3.22
CA PRO A 101 -6.25 -1.82 -4.13
C PRO A 101 -7.00 -3.10 -4.51
N GLY A 102 -7.92 -3.55 -3.64
CA GLY A 102 -8.74 -4.74 -3.87
C GLY A 102 -9.95 -4.50 -4.77
N GLU A 103 -10.27 -3.24 -5.10
CA GLU A 103 -11.37 -2.89 -5.99
C GLU A 103 -10.88 -2.80 -7.43
N ALA A 104 -11.47 -3.60 -8.33
CA ALA A 104 -11.10 -3.57 -9.74
C ALA A 104 -11.58 -2.27 -10.38
N MET A 105 -10.67 -1.58 -11.08
CA MET A 105 -10.96 -0.35 -11.79
C MET A 105 -10.99 -0.64 -13.29
N ASN A 106 -12.18 -0.69 -13.89
CA ASN A 106 -12.37 -1.09 -15.29
C ASN A 106 -11.76 -2.47 -15.62
N GLY A 107 -11.83 -3.41 -14.67
CA GLY A 107 -11.25 -4.75 -14.82
C GLY A 107 -9.73 -4.83 -14.66
N LEU A 108 -9.07 -3.72 -14.34
CA LEU A 108 -7.65 -3.65 -14.02
C LEU A 108 -7.44 -3.58 -12.50
N ASP A 109 -6.34 -4.15 -12.01
CA ASP A 109 -5.88 -3.87 -10.65
C ASP A 109 -5.33 -2.44 -10.53
N LEU A 110 -5.19 -1.93 -9.30
CA LEU A 110 -4.76 -0.55 -9.08
C LEU A 110 -3.44 -0.22 -9.78
N PRO A 111 -2.35 -1.01 -9.67
CA PRO A 111 -1.12 -0.79 -10.43
C PRO A 111 -1.32 -0.70 -11.94
N GLN A 112 -2.11 -1.61 -12.53
CA GLN A 112 -2.37 -1.64 -13.96
C GLN A 112 -3.16 -0.42 -14.43
N TRP A 113 -4.18 -0.02 -13.66
CA TRP A 113 -5.00 1.16 -13.95
C TRP A 113 -4.18 2.45 -13.90
N VAL A 114 -3.33 2.63 -12.88
CA VAL A 114 -2.43 3.79 -12.81
C VAL A 114 -1.47 3.78 -13.99
N ALA A 115 -0.88 2.61 -14.32
CA ALA A 115 0.04 2.48 -15.43
C ALA A 115 -0.60 2.70 -16.81
N SER A 116 -1.92 2.46 -16.98
CA SER A 116 -2.62 2.78 -18.22
C SER A 116 -2.84 4.27 -18.37
N ILE A 117 -3.20 4.98 -17.30
CA ILE A 117 -3.44 6.42 -17.36
C ILE A 117 -2.15 7.19 -17.69
N VAL A 118 -1.04 6.83 -17.03
CA VAL A 118 0.25 7.50 -17.24
C VAL A 118 0.79 7.35 -18.68
N LYS A 119 0.33 6.33 -19.42
CA LYS A 119 0.71 6.13 -20.83
C LYS A 119 -0.06 7.01 -21.81
N GLU A 120 -1.26 7.45 -21.44
CA GLU A 120 -2.16 8.15 -22.37
C GLU A 120 -1.96 9.66 -22.33
N GLU A 121 -1.67 10.24 -21.17
CA GLU A 121 -1.04 11.55 -20.94
C GLU A 121 -1.07 11.79 -19.41
N TRP A 122 -0.15 12.56 -18.87
CA TRP A 122 -0.06 12.80 -17.42
C TRP A 122 -1.33 13.50 -16.89
N THR A 123 -2.31 12.75 -16.38
CA THR A 123 -3.55 13.33 -15.87
C THR A 123 -3.53 13.48 -14.36
N ASN A 124 -3.91 14.67 -13.91
CA ASN A 124 -4.25 14.98 -12.51
C ASN A 124 -5.37 14.07 -11.95
N GLU A 125 -5.98 13.24 -12.78
CA GLU A 125 -7.04 12.28 -12.45
C GLU A 125 -6.53 11.06 -11.67
N VAL A 126 -5.22 10.80 -11.70
CA VAL A 126 -4.63 9.73 -10.89
C VAL A 126 -4.72 10.08 -9.41
N PHE A 127 -4.46 11.33 -9.06
CA PHE A 127 -4.33 11.76 -7.67
C PHE A 127 -5.67 11.96 -6.98
N ASP A 128 -5.68 11.68 -5.69
CA ASP A 128 -6.75 12.04 -4.78
C ASP A 128 -6.99 13.56 -4.82
N LEU A 129 -8.26 13.97 -4.85
CA LEU A 129 -8.66 15.38 -4.97
C LEU A 129 -8.04 16.26 -3.89
N GLU A 130 -7.83 15.74 -2.69
CA GLU A 130 -7.22 16.50 -1.60
C GLU A 130 -5.74 16.79 -1.86
N LEU A 131 -5.03 15.85 -2.51
CA LEU A 131 -3.65 16.07 -2.92
C LEU A 131 -3.55 17.12 -4.02
N MET A 132 -4.54 17.14 -4.92
CA MET A 132 -4.63 18.14 -5.98
C MET A 132 -4.83 19.56 -5.43
N ARG A 133 -5.50 19.73 -4.28
CA ARG A 133 -5.62 21.04 -3.62
C ARG A 133 -4.28 21.57 -3.10
N ALA A 134 -3.38 20.68 -2.70
CA ALA A 134 -2.03 21.02 -2.25
C ALA A 134 -0.99 21.04 -3.41
N ALA A 135 -1.35 20.59 -4.60
CA ALA A 135 -0.42 20.45 -5.74
C ALA A 135 0.44 21.68 -6.07
N PRO A 136 -0.01 22.94 -5.90
CA PRO A 136 0.85 24.11 -6.16
C PRO A 136 2.14 24.16 -5.32
N SER A 137 2.17 23.52 -4.15
CA SER A 137 3.35 23.48 -3.27
C SER A 137 4.09 22.15 -3.26
N ILE A 138 3.42 21.03 -3.61
CA ILE A 138 3.97 19.67 -3.50
C ILE A 138 3.94 18.86 -4.80
N GLY A 139 3.59 19.47 -5.93
CA GLY A 139 3.38 18.77 -7.21
C GLY A 139 4.57 17.91 -7.66
N ASP A 140 5.79 18.43 -7.55
CA ASP A 140 7.00 17.69 -7.90
C ASP A 140 7.24 16.49 -6.98
N GLU A 141 6.94 16.63 -5.68
CA GLU A 141 7.08 15.55 -4.71
C GLU A 141 6.03 14.45 -4.95
N LEU A 142 4.79 14.82 -5.27
CA LEU A 142 3.73 13.90 -5.67
C LEU A 142 4.12 13.11 -6.93
N LEU A 143 4.65 13.81 -7.93
CA LEU A 143 5.14 13.25 -9.19
C LEU A 143 6.30 12.26 -8.96
N ASN A 144 7.28 12.63 -8.13
CA ASN A 144 8.40 11.76 -7.80
C ASN A 144 7.95 10.53 -6.99
N THR A 145 7.01 10.71 -6.07
CA THR A 145 6.41 9.61 -5.29
C THR A 145 5.67 8.65 -6.21
N LEU A 146 4.88 9.15 -7.18
CA LEU A 146 4.17 8.33 -8.15
C LEU A 146 5.12 7.50 -9.01
N LYS A 147 6.19 8.12 -9.53
CA LYS A 147 7.23 7.42 -10.30
C LYS A 147 7.86 6.31 -9.47
N LEU A 148 8.24 6.59 -8.23
CA LEU A 148 8.80 5.58 -7.33
C LEU A 148 7.81 4.44 -7.09
N ALA A 149 6.55 4.75 -6.82
CA ALA A 149 5.49 3.77 -6.61
C ALA A 149 5.34 2.85 -7.84
N LEU A 150 5.36 3.41 -9.06
CA LEU A 150 5.31 2.65 -10.31
C LEU A 150 6.51 1.71 -10.49
N HIS A 151 7.73 2.16 -10.14
CA HIS A 151 8.91 1.27 -10.14
C HIS A 151 8.79 0.15 -9.09
N CYS A 152 8.23 0.44 -7.92
CA CYS A 152 8.01 -0.56 -6.87
C CYS A 152 7.02 -1.65 -7.28
N VAL A 153 5.96 -1.30 -8.02
CA VAL A 153 4.93 -2.23 -8.50
C VAL A 153 5.24 -2.87 -9.85
N ASP A 154 6.49 -2.79 -10.32
CA ASP A 154 6.85 -3.41 -11.60
C ASP A 154 6.55 -4.93 -11.57
N PRO A 155 5.90 -5.49 -12.62
CA PRO A 155 5.62 -6.91 -12.71
C PRO A 155 6.89 -7.79 -12.68
N SER A 156 8.03 -7.24 -13.05
CA SER A 156 9.36 -7.86 -12.96
C SER A 156 10.04 -7.53 -11.62
N PRO A 157 10.30 -8.53 -10.75
CA PRO A 157 10.98 -8.31 -9.48
C PRO A 157 12.38 -7.69 -9.61
N SER A 158 13.07 -7.89 -10.73
CA SER A 158 14.40 -7.34 -10.97
C SER A 158 14.40 -5.85 -11.32
N ALA A 159 13.28 -5.34 -11.85
CA ALA A 159 13.12 -3.92 -12.19
C ALA A 159 12.74 -3.06 -10.98
N ARG A 160 12.27 -3.69 -9.90
CA ARG A 160 11.94 -3.01 -8.65
C ARG A 160 13.20 -2.47 -7.98
N PRO A 161 13.14 -1.31 -7.31
CA PRO A 161 14.28 -0.72 -6.62
C PRO A 161 14.84 -1.65 -5.54
N GLU A 162 16.08 -1.38 -5.15
CA GLU A 162 16.68 -2.00 -3.96
C GLU A 162 16.35 -1.15 -2.74
N VAL A 163 16.07 -1.82 -1.62
CA VAL A 163 15.89 -1.16 -0.34
C VAL A 163 17.30 -1.00 0.24
N GLN A 164 17.78 0.24 0.36
CA GLN A 164 19.03 0.54 1.05
C GLN A 164 18.91 0.40 2.56
#